data_AF-A0A0B8QHI4-F1
#
_entry.id   AF-A0A0B8QHI4-F1
#
_cell.length_a   1.000
_cell.length_b   1.000
_cell.length_c   1.000
_cell.angle_alpha   90.00
_cell.angle_beta   90.00
_cell.angle_gamma   90.00
#
_symmetry.space_group_name_H-M   'P 1'
#
loop_
_entity.id
_entity.type
_entity.pdbx_description
1 polymer ?
#
loop_
_entity_poly.entity_id
_entity_poly.type
_entity_poly.pdbx_seq_one_letter_code
_entity_poly.pdbx_strand_id
1 'polypeptide(L)' 'MATGTVKWFNNAKGFGFICPEGEDGDVFAHYSTIQMDATAH' A
#
# COMPACT_ATOMS: atom_id res chain seq x y z
N MET A 1 2.28 4.42 13.57
CA MET A 1 2.09 3.66 12.32
C MET A 1 0.89 4.28 11.63
N ALA A 2 1.05 4.78 10.40
CA ALA A 2 -0.09 5.29 9.64
C ALA A 2 -0.90 4.10 9.10
N THR A 3 -2.21 4.10 9.36
CA THR A 3 -3.15 3.08 8.89
C THR A 3 -4.09 3.72 7.88
N GLY A 4 -4.42 3.00 6.82
CA GLY A 4 -5.25 3.51 5.74
C GLY A 4 -5.91 2.41 4.95
N THR A 5 -6.92 2.77 4.17
CA THR A 5 -7.66 1.84 3.34
C THR A 5 -7.10 1.84 1.92
N VAL A 6 -6.90 0.65 1.35
CA VAL A 6 -6.50 0.52 -0.06
C VAL A 6 -7.68 0.94 -0.93
N LYS A 7 -7.53 2.07 -1.63
CA LYS A 7 -8.56 2.60 -2.52
C LYS A 7 -8.65 1.75 -3.79
N TRP A 8 -7.50 1.41 -4.35
CA TRP A 8 -7.40 0.54 -5.52
C TRP A 8 -6.00 -0.05 -5.61
N PHE A 9 -5.91 -1.33 -5.95
CA PHE A 9 -4.65 -2.04 -6.12
C PHE A 9 -4.71 -2.92 -7.37
N ASN A 10 -3.67 -2.80 -8.20
CA ASN A 10 -3.49 -3.64 -9.37
C ASN A 10 -2.42 -4.70 -9.08
N ASN A 11 -2.87 -5.91 -8.76
CA ASN A 11 -1.98 -7.04 -8.50
C ASN A 11 -1.15 -7.44 -9.73
N ALA A 12 -1.69 -7.28 -10.94
CA ALA A 12 -0.99 -7.66 -12.18
C ALA A 12 0.19 -6.72 -12.49
N LYS A 13 0.07 -5.44 -12.12
CA LYS A 13 1.14 -4.45 -12.30
C LYS A 13 1.96 -4.18 -11.04
N GLY A 14 1.52 -4.67 -9.87
CA GLY A 14 2.21 -4.46 -8.61
C GLY A 14 2.21 -3.00 -8.15
N PHE A 15 1.13 -2.26 -8.34
CA PHE A 15 1.01 -0.90 -7.77
C PHE A 15 -0.43 -0.59 -7.39
N GLY A 16 -0.60 0.39 -6.51
CA GLY A 16 -1.91 0.86 -6.09
C GLY A 16 -1.85 2.22 -5.42
N PHE A 17 -3.01 2.66 -4.97
CA PHE A 17 -3.18 3.88 -4.18
C PHE A 17 -3.85 3.54 -2.85
N ILE A 18 -3.33 4.14 -1.79
CA ILE A 18 -3.81 3.99 -0.42
C ILE A 18 -4.33 5.34 0.04
N CYS A 19 -5.50 5.34 0.67
CA CYS A 19 -6.05 6.51 1.32
C CYS A 19 -5.77 6.39 2.84
N PRO A 20 -4.80 7.15 3.38
CA PRO A 20 -4.55 7.22 4.82
C PRO A 20 -5.77 7.79 5.56
N GLU A 21 -6.07 7.24 6.74
CA GLU A 21 -7.18 7.72 7.53
C GLU A 21 -6.80 9.05 8.21
N GLY A 22 -7.52 10.13 7.87
CA GLY A 22 -7.27 11.47 8.43
C GLY A 22 -6.40 12.40 7.56
N GLU A 23 -6.02 11.99 6.36
CA GLU A 23 -5.34 12.84 5.36
C GLU A 23 -6.11 12.83 4.03
N ASP A 24 -6.40 14.02 3.49
CA ASP A 24 -7.00 14.20 2.16
C ASP A 24 -5.95 14.05 1.04
N GLY A 25 -5.24 12.91 1.02
CA GLY A 25 -4.16 12.65 0.07
C GLY A 25 -4.09 11.20 -0.39
N ASP A 26 -4.10 10.97 -1.71
CA ASP A 26 -3.86 9.64 -2.25
C ASP A 26 -2.36 9.30 -2.21
N VAL A 27 -1.98 8.26 -1.47
CA VAL A 27 -0.59 7.79 -1.37
C VAL A 27 -0.35 6.70 -2.41
N PHE A 28 0.63 6.91 -3.29
CA PHE A 28 1.04 5.90 -4.26
C PHE A 28 1.88 4.81 -3.59
N ALA A 29 1.47 3.56 -3.73
CA ALA A 29 2.17 2.40 -3.20
C ALA A 29 2.62 1.49 -4.34
N HIS A 30 3.93 1.25 -4.45
CA HIS A 30 4.52 0.35 -5.43
C HIS A 30 4.96 -0.95 -4.74
N TYR A 31 4.60 -2.10 -5.30
CA TYR A 31 4.91 -3.43 -4.75
C TYR A 31 6.41 -3.65 -4.55
N SER A 32 7.27 -3.04 -5.37
CA SER A 32 8.72 -3.11 -5.18
C SER A 32 9.20 -2.54 -3.83
N THR A 33 8.39 -1.73 -3.14
CA THR A 33 8.67 -1.20 -1.80
C THR A 33 7.87 -1.90 -0.71
N ILE A 34 6.97 -2.82 -1.07
CA ILE A 34 6.32 -3.69 -0.10
C ILE A 34 7.36 -4.74 0.30
N GLN A 35 8.14 -4.42 1.33
CA GLN A 35 8.86 -5.45 2.06
C GLN A 35 7.81 -6.35 2.70
N MET A 36 7.43 -7.42 2.00
CA MET A 36 6.83 -8.56 2.67
C MET A 36 7.91 -9.03 3.65
N ASP A 37 7.69 -8.75 4.94
CA ASP A 37 8.35 -9.46 6.02
C ASP A 37 7.84 -10.90 5.96
N ALA A 38 8.33 -11.64 4.96
CA ALA A 38 8.25 -13.08 4.91
C ALA A 38 9.44 -13.60 5.74
N THR A 39 9.52 -13.18 7.01
CA THR A 39 10.29 -13.92 7.99
C THR A 39 9.47 -15.16 8.32
N ALA A 40 9.49 -16.11 7.38
CA ALA A 40 9.12 -17.48 7.66
C ALA A 40 10.07 -17.95 8.76
N HIS A 41 9.49 -18.16 9.94
CA HIS A 41 10.12 -18.89 11.04
C HIS A 41 10.54 -20.28 10.58
#